data_AF-A0A8T0MQ38-F1
#
_entry.id   AF-A0A8T0MQ38-F1
#
_cell.length_a   1.000
_cell.length_b   1.000
_cell.length_c   1.000
_cell.angle_alpha   90.00
_cell.angle_beta   90.00
_cell.angle_gamma   90.00
#
_symmetry.space_group_name_H-M   'P 1'
#
loop_
_entity.id
_entity.type
_entity.pdbx_description
1 polymer ?
#
loop_
_entity_poly.entity_id
_entity_poly.type
_entity_poly.pdbx_seq_one_letter_code
_entity_poly.pdbx_strand_id
1 'polypeptide(L)'
;MIIVHEYSFRMVEHKWFNILMKWMNSNYESIGRKTIKNECMKVYESEKELLKKSLREAESISLTTDLWTSNQNIQYMCLVAHYIDADWVLQCRVLNFMELDPPHTGIVIAQAVFECMVEWKIEDKVMTITLDNASNNDTAITNLKAKLLARRNTNFDSIYFHVRCAAHIVNLVVNDGLQPLESLISDLRNTVKFFKRSPARMYKFVQVCN
;
A
#
# COMPACT_ATOMS: atom_id res chain seq x y z
N MET A 1 18.02 9.51 -10.64
CA MET A 1 18.76 9.25 -9.37
C MET A 1 17.84 9.29 -8.15
N ILE A 2 17.18 10.41 -7.84
CA ILE A 2 16.37 10.52 -6.61
C ILE A 2 15.21 9.53 -6.58
N ILE A 3 14.35 9.53 -7.61
CA ILE A 3 13.22 8.60 -7.71
C ILE A 3 13.74 7.15 -7.79
N VAL A 4 14.70 6.89 -8.68
CA VAL A 4 15.26 5.56 -8.96
C VAL A 4 15.90 4.88 -7.74
N HIS A 5 16.56 5.65 -6.86
CA HIS A 5 17.26 5.12 -5.69
C HIS A 5 16.60 5.51 -4.38
N GLU A 6 15.38 6.05 -4.43
CA GLU A 6 14.59 6.44 -3.25
C GLU A 6 15.32 7.37 -2.28
N TYR A 7 16.19 8.23 -2.83
CA TYR A 7 16.97 9.14 -1.99
C TYR A 7 16.10 10.24 -1.40
N SER A 8 16.44 10.66 -0.17
CA SER A 8 15.85 11.86 0.43
C SER A 8 16.04 13.06 -0.49
N PHE A 9 15.01 13.89 -0.64
CA PHE A 9 15.12 15.17 -1.35
C PHE A 9 16.18 16.10 -0.76
N ARG A 10 16.65 15.86 0.48
CA ARG A 10 17.76 16.62 1.08
C ARG A 10 19.12 16.31 0.45
N MET A 11 19.25 15.20 -0.29
CA MET A 11 20.52 14.82 -0.90
C MET A 11 21.07 15.89 -1.86
N VAL A 12 20.19 16.62 -2.57
CA VAL A 12 20.63 17.73 -3.44
C VAL A 12 21.20 18.92 -2.67
N GLU A 13 20.98 19.01 -1.37
CA GLU A 13 21.50 20.07 -0.50
C GLU A 13 22.82 19.66 0.18
N HIS A 14 23.28 18.42 -0.01
CA HIS A 14 24.53 17.96 0.62
C HIS A 14 25.75 18.66 0.01
N LYS A 15 26.68 19.11 0.87
CA LYS A 15 27.86 19.89 0.47
C LYS A 15 28.69 19.17 -0.61
N TRP A 16 29.05 17.91 -0.38
CA TRP A 16 29.88 17.14 -1.30
C TRP A 16 29.17 16.79 -2.60
N PHE A 17 27.85 16.60 -2.56
CA PHE A 17 27.05 16.42 -3.78
C PHE A 17 27.13 17.68 -4.66
N ASN A 18 26.95 18.86 -4.08
CA ASN A 18 27.04 20.12 -4.83
C ASN A 18 28.44 20.40 -5.38
N ILE A 19 29.50 20.09 -4.61
CA ILE A 19 30.89 20.19 -5.09
C ILE A 19 31.10 19.29 -6.31
N LEU A 20 30.66 18.03 -6.23
CA LEU A 20 30.77 17.06 -7.32
C LEU A 20 29.98 17.54 -8.55
N MET A 21 28.73 17.97 -8.38
CA MET A 21 27.90 18.46 -9.49
C MET A 21 28.49 19.71 -10.16
N LYS A 22 29.06 20.64 -9.38
CA LYS A 22 29.73 21.83 -9.91
C LYS A 22 31.04 21.50 -10.65
N TRP A 23 31.76 20.48 -10.18
CA TRP A 23 32.95 19.98 -10.86
C TRP A 23 32.62 19.30 -12.20
N MET A 24 31.55 18.48 -12.22
CA MET A 24 31.09 17.83 -13.45
C MET A 24 30.48 18.80 -14.47
N ASN A 25 29.84 19.87 -14.00
CA ASN A 25 29.26 20.92 -14.84
C ASN A 25 29.46 22.29 -14.18
N SER A 26 30.33 23.11 -14.78
CA SER A 26 30.65 24.46 -14.26
C SER A 26 29.44 25.40 -14.22
N ASN A 27 28.42 25.16 -15.04
CA ASN A 27 27.18 25.94 -15.08
C ASN A 27 26.12 25.45 -14.07
N TYR A 28 26.40 24.38 -13.32
CA TYR A 28 25.48 23.90 -12.29
C TYR A 28 25.26 24.95 -11.20
N GLU A 29 23.99 25.15 -10.83
CA GLU A 29 23.59 25.91 -9.66
C GLU A 29 22.95 24.98 -8.63
N SER A 30 23.22 25.22 -7.35
CA SER A 30 22.70 24.38 -6.27
C SER A 30 21.17 24.40 -6.26
N ILE A 31 20.56 23.22 -6.22
CA ILE A 31 19.10 23.06 -6.22
C ILE A 31 18.64 22.79 -4.79
N GLY A 32 17.59 23.50 -4.36
CA GLY A 32 16.97 23.26 -3.05
C GLY A 32 16.03 22.05 -3.04
N ARG A 33 15.83 21.46 -1.86
CA ARG A 33 14.94 20.31 -1.65
C ARG A 33 13.49 20.56 -2.11
N LYS A 34 13.02 21.81 -2.02
CA LYS A 34 11.67 22.20 -2.45
C LYS A 34 11.54 22.15 -3.97
N THR A 35 12.54 22.69 -4.67
CA THR A 35 12.59 22.69 -6.13
C THR A 35 12.62 21.26 -6.67
N ILE A 36 13.51 20.41 -6.13
CA ILE A 36 13.61 19.03 -6.62
C ILE A 36 12.36 18.21 -6.28
N LYS A 37 11.70 18.47 -5.13
CA LYS A 37 10.40 17.88 -4.83
C LYS A 37 9.37 18.25 -5.90
N ASN A 38 9.29 19.52 -6.27
CA ASN A 38 8.35 19.98 -7.30
C ASN A 38 8.64 19.33 -8.66
N GLU A 39 9.91 19.18 -9.05
CA GLU A 39 10.27 18.46 -10.27
C GLU A 39 9.87 16.97 -10.21
N CYS A 40 10.07 16.30 -9.07
CA CYS A 40 9.60 14.92 -8.91
C CYS A 40 8.07 14.81 -9.01
N MET A 41 7.34 15.79 -8.45
CA MET A 41 5.87 15.82 -8.57
C MET A 41 5.42 16.04 -10.01
N LYS A 42 6.13 16.83 -10.82
CA LYS A 42 5.82 16.96 -12.26
C LYS A 42 5.97 15.62 -12.99
N VAL A 43 7.03 14.87 -12.69
CA VAL A 43 7.22 13.52 -13.24
C VAL A 43 6.05 12.63 -12.83
N TYR A 44 5.69 12.62 -11.54
CA TYR A 44 4.54 11.86 -11.04
C TYR A 44 3.25 12.21 -11.78
N GLU A 45 2.90 13.49 -11.94
CA GLU A 45 1.68 13.87 -12.67
C GLU A 45 1.72 13.45 -14.13
N SER A 46 2.89 13.54 -14.79
CA SER A 46 3.04 13.08 -16.17
C SER A 46 2.84 11.56 -16.31
N GLU A 47 3.44 10.77 -15.41
CA GLU A 47 3.30 9.31 -15.39
C GLU A 47 1.88 8.88 -14.99
N LYS A 48 1.24 9.63 -14.09
CA LYS A 48 -0.17 9.41 -13.72
C LYS A 48 -1.10 9.54 -14.91
N GLU A 49 -0.90 10.55 -15.76
CA GLU A 49 -1.70 10.71 -16.97
C GLU A 49 -1.42 9.61 -18.01
N LEU A 50 -0.18 9.10 -18.11
CA LEU A 50 0.13 7.94 -18.94
C LEU A 50 -0.57 6.67 -18.41
N LEU A 51 -0.51 6.44 -17.11
CA LEU A 51 -1.18 5.30 -16.49
C LEU A 51 -2.71 5.39 -16.65
N LYS A 52 -3.31 6.58 -16.53
CA LYS A 52 -4.74 6.78 -16.83
C LYS A 52 -5.09 6.38 -18.26
N LYS A 53 -4.21 6.64 -19.24
CA LYS A 53 -4.44 6.19 -20.63
C LYS A 53 -4.40 4.67 -20.73
N SER A 54 -3.40 4.03 -20.12
CA SER A 54 -3.30 2.57 -20.11
C SER A 54 -4.52 1.89 -19.44
N LEU A 55 -5.01 2.43 -18.31
CA LEU A 55 -6.22 1.93 -17.65
C LEU A 55 -7.50 2.14 -18.50
N ARG A 56 -7.53 3.16 -19.37
CA ARG A 56 -8.63 3.33 -20.35
C ARG A 56 -8.61 2.31 -21.47
N GLU A 57 -7.48 1.69 -21.75
CA GLU A 57 -7.36 0.61 -22.74
C GLU A 57 -7.65 -0.75 -22.13
N ALA A 58 -7.42 -0.93 -20.83
CA ALA A 58 -7.73 -2.16 -20.11
C ALA A 58 -9.22 -2.54 -20.21
N GLU A 59 -9.52 -3.79 -20.60
CA GLU A 59 -10.90 -4.27 -20.69
C GLU A 59 -11.53 -4.47 -19.30
N SER A 60 -10.77 -5.06 -18.38
CA SER A 60 -11.21 -5.34 -17.01
C SER A 60 -10.09 -5.07 -16.02
N ILE A 61 -10.47 -4.62 -14.81
CA ILE A 61 -9.55 -4.29 -13.73
C ILE A 61 -9.96 -5.05 -12.47
N SER A 62 -9.00 -5.67 -11.81
CA SER A 62 -9.14 -6.21 -10.45
C SER A 62 -8.38 -5.31 -9.48
N LEU A 63 -8.97 -5.03 -8.33
CA LEU A 63 -8.33 -4.23 -7.30
C LEU A 63 -7.85 -5.11 -6.16
N THR A 64 -6.76 -4.72 -5.51
CA THR A 64 -6.39 -5.22 -4.19
C THR A 64 -6.20 -4.01 -3.28
N THR A 65 -6.71 -4.10 -2.06
CA THR A 65 -6.44 -3.07 -1.05
C THR A 65 -5.92 -3.70 0.23
N ASP A 66 -4.98 -3.01 0.84
CA ASP A 66 -4.43 -3.36 2.14
C ASP A 66 -4.52 -2.15 3.07
N LEU A 67 -4.87 -2.44 4.33
CA LEU A 67 -4.97 -1.46 5.39
C LEU A 67 -4.08 -1.89 6.54
N TRP A 68 -3.16 -1.03 6.94
CA TRP A 68 -2.29 -1.31 8.06
C TRP A 68 -2.05 -0.08 8.91
N THR A 69 -1.80 -0.33 10.19
CA THR A 69 -1.36 0.69 11.14
C THR A 69 0.15 0.69 11.18
N SER A 70 0.75 1.83 10.87
CA SER A 70 2.20 2.06 11.00
C SER A 70 2.66 2.03 12.46
N ASN A 71 3.97 1.95 12.66
CA ASN A 71 4.59 2.07 13.99
C ASN A 71 4.39 3.45 14.65
N GLN A 72 3.92 4.45 13.91
CA GLN A 72 3.56 5.77 14.40
C GLN A 72 2.07 5.87 14.75
N ASN A 73 1.33 4.75 14.74
CA ASN A 73 -0.13 4.69 14.91
C ASN A 73 -0.93 5.43 13.83
N ILE A 74 -0.32 5.70 12.67
CA ILE A 74 -0.99 6.24 11.49
C ILE A 74 -1.50 5.08 10.64
N GLN A 75 -2.75 5.12 10.22
CA GLN A 75 -3.34 4.11 9.36
C GLN A 75 -3.24 4.50 7.89
N TYR A 76 -2.74 3.58 7.09
CA TYR A 76 -2.60 3.75 5.66
C TYR A 76 -3.50 2.77 4.93
N MET A 77 -3.99 3.21 3.77
CA MET A 77 -4.65 2.38 2.78
C MET A 77 -3.86 2.47 1.48
N CYS A 78 -3.51 1.31 0.91
CA CYS A 78 -2.94 1.22 -0.42
C CYS A 78 -3.91 0.50 -1.35
N LEU A 79 -4.29 1.15 -2.45
CA LEU A 79 -5.10 0.56 -3.51
C LEU A 79 -4.24 0.27 -4.73
N VAL A 80 -4.28 -0.96 -5.20
CA VAL A 80 -3.51 -1.43 -6.35
C VAL A 80 -4.47 -1.98 -7.41
N ALA A 81 -4.26 -1.58 -8.65
CA ALA A 81 -4.95 -2.12 -9.81
C ALA A 81 -4.11 -3.19 -10.50
N HIS A 82 -4.80 -4.25 -10.87
CA HIS A 82 -4.30 -5.40 -11.62
C HIS A 82 -5.13 -5.52 -12.90
N TYR A 83 -4.47 -5.53 -14.04
CA TYR A 83 -5.11 -5.66 -15.35
C TYR A 83 -4.15 -6.28 -16.35
N ILE A 84 -4.69 -6.80 -17.44
CA ILE A 84 -3.89 -7.29 -18.55
C ILE A 84 -3.90 -6.23 -19.64
N ASP A 85 -2.72 -5.86 -20.13
CA ASP A 85 -2.57 -4.85 -21.18
C ASP A 85 -2.75 -5.46 -22.59
N ALA A 86 -2.60 -4.61 -23.62
CA ALA A 86 -2.74 -5.00 -25.03
C ALA A 86 -1.70 -6.03 -25.49
N ASP A 87 -0.55 -6.11 -24.82
CA ASP A 87 0.52 -7.06 -25.09
C ASP A 87 0.35 -8.37 -24.31
N TRP A 88 -0.80 -8.54 -23.64
CA TRP A 88 -1.13 -9.69 -22.81
C TRP A 88 -0.21 -9.88 -21.60
N VAL A 89 0.33 -8.76 -21.08
CA VAL A 89 1.17 -8.72 -19.89
C VAL A 89 0.35 -8.29 -18.67
N LEU A 90 0.49 -9.02 -17.57
CA LEU A 90 -0.10 -8.64 -16.30
C LEU A 90 0.58 -7.38 -15.75
N GLN A 91 -0.20 -6.32 -15.59
CA GLN A 91 0.21 -5.08 -14.97
C GLN A 91 -0.31 -5.00 -13.54
N CYS A 92 0.59 -4.59 -12.63
CA CYS A 92 0.28 -4.30 -11.23
C CYS A 92 0.72 -2.85 -10.95
N ARG A 93 -0.23 -1.99 -10.58
CA ARG A 93 0.01 -0.54 -10.44
C ARG A 93 -0.67 0.02 -9.20
N VAL A 94 0.10 0.68 -8.35
CA VAL A 94 -0.44 1.41 -7.19
C VAL A 94 -1.22 2.61 -7.70
N LEU A 95 -2.51 2.67 -7.39
CA LEU A 95 -3.38 3.79 -7.75
C LEU A 95 -3.44 4.85 -6.67
N ASN A 96 -3.42 4.42 -5.41
CA ASN A 96 -3.51 5.33 -4.29
C ASN A 96 -2.77 4.76 -3.09
N PHE A 97 -2.07 5.65 -2.38
CA PHE A 97 -1.44 5.39 -1.10
C PHE A 97 -1.77 6.58 -0.22
N MET A 98 -2.68 6.40 0.73
CA MET A 98 -3.23 7.49 1.51
C MET A 98 -3.29 7.15 2.99
N GLU A 99 -3.14 8.17 3.82
CA GLU A 99 -3.56 8.11 5.21
C GLU A 99 -5.10 8.09 5.25
N LEU A 100 -5.65 7.19 6.04
CA LEU A 100 -7.08 7.11 6.27
C LEU A 100 -7.35 7.64 7.67
N ASP A 101 -8.13 8.71 7.79
CA ASP A 101 -8.48 9.28 9.09
C ASP A 101 -9.47 8.36 9.86
N PRO A 102 -9.37 8.28 11.20
CA PRO A 102 -10.40 7.65 12.01
C PRO A 102 -11.75 8.39 11.89
N PRO A 103 -12.90 7.69 11.93
CA PRO A 103 -13.07 6.27 12.19
C PRO A 103 -13.01 5.40 10.91
N HIS A 104 -12.21 4.32 10.94
CA HIS A 104 -12.03 3.38 9.82
C HIS A 104 -13.20 2.40 9.67
N THR A 105 -14.41 2.94 9.63
CA THR A 105 -15.61 2.18 9.36
C THR A 105 -15.59 1.68 7.92
N GLY A 106 -16.33 0.60 7.64
CA GLY A 106 -16.47 0.12 6.26
C GLY A 106 -17.01 1.18 5.29
N ILE A 107 -17.79 2.16 5.78
CA ILE A 107 -18.29 3.28 4.97
C ILE A 107 -17.14 4.18 4.50
N VAL A 108 -16.22 4.52 5.39
CA VAL A 108 -15.05 5.37 5.07
C VAL A 108 -14.11 4.65 4.09
N ILE A 109 -13.88 3.36 4.30
CA ILE A 109 -13.09 2.52 3.38
C ILE A 109 -13.75 2.48 2.00
N ALA A 110 -15.06 2.21 1.94
CA ALA A 110 -15.81 2.18 0.68
C ALA A 110 -15.79 3.54 -0.03
N GLN A 111 -15.86 4.64 0.71
CA GLN A 111 -15.81 5.97 0.13
C GLN A 111 -14.43 6.25 -0.49
N ALA A 112 -13.34 5.99 0.25
CA ALA A 112 -11.98 6.22 -0.23
C ALA A 112 -11.65 5.35 -1.47
N VAL A 113 -12.07 4.08 -1.47
CA VAL A 113 -11.92 3.21 -2.64
C VAL A 113 -12.73 3.72 -3.83
N PHE A 114 -13.99 4.14 -3.62
CA PHE A 114 -14.85 4.64 -4.70
C PHE A 114 -14.34 5.97 -5.27
N GLU A 115 -13.89 6.90 -4.44
CA GLU A 115 -13.27 8.16 -4.86
C GLU A 115 -12.04 7.90 -5.73
N CYS A 116 -11.21 6.93 -5.35
CA CYS A 116 -10.09 6.50 -6.18
C CYS A 116 -10.57 5.95 -7.53
N MET A 117 -11.61 5.11 -7.56
CA MET A 117 -12.15 4.62 -8.84
C MET A 117 -12.61 5.77 -9.74
N VAL A 118 -13.25 6.80 -9.18
CA VAL A 118 -13.72 8.00 -9.89
C VAL A 118 -12.55 8.85 -10.38
N GLU A 119 -11.54 9.09 -9.55
CA GLU A 119 -10.35 9.87 -9.91
C GLU A 119 -9.61 9.25 -11.11
N TRP A 120 -9.51 7.93 -11.12
CA TRP A 120 -8.87 7.16 -12.18
C TRP A 120 -9.78 6.86 -13.37
N LYS A 121 -11.09 7.14 -13.26
CA LYS A 121 -12.13 6.88 -14.28
C LYS A 121 -12.24 5.40 -14.67
N ILE A 122 -12.24 4.52 -13.66
CA ILE A 122 -12.24 3.07 -13.82
C ILE A 122 -13.47 2.38 -13.20
N GLU A 123 -14.44 3.14 -12.69
CA GLU A 123 -15.64 2.63 -12.00
C GLU A 123 -16.37 1.59 -12.86
N ASP A 124 -16.40 1.83 -14.17
CA ASP A 124 -17.10 1.01 -15.15
C ASP A 124 -16.27 -0.17 -15.68
N LYS A 125 -15.11 -0.45 -15.06
CA LYS A 125 -14.17 -1.51 -15.46
C LYS A 125 -13.72 -2.42 -14.32
N VAL A 126 -13.92 -1.99 -13.07
CA VAL A 126 -13.58 -2.83 -11.92
C VAL A 126 -14.53 -4.02 -11.86
N MET A 127 -13.96 -5.23 -11.90
CA MET A 127 -14.71 -6.49 -11.85
C MET A 127 -14.64 -7.14 -10.48
N THR A 128 -13.47 -7.08 -9.84
CA THR A 128 -13.25 -7.67 -8.52
C THR A 128 -12.43 -6.73 -7.64
N ILE A 129 -12.56 -6.91 -6.33
CA ILE A 129 -11.69 -6.32 -5.32
C ILE A 129 -11.32 -7.39 -4.29
N THR A 130 -10.04 -7.45 -3.98
CA THR A 130 -9.49 -8.30 -2.92
C THR A 130 -9.20 -7.47 -1.69
N LEU A 131 -9.74 -7.88 -0.55
CA LEU A 131 -9.52 -7.28 0.76
C LEU A 131 -9.12 -8.38 1.76
N ASP A 132 -8.52 -7.98 2.88
CA ASP A 132 -8.34 -8.89 4.02
C ASP A 132 -9.69 -9.23 4.69
N ASN A 133 -9.69 -10.19 5.60
CA ASN A 133 -10.94 -10.69 6.20
C ASN A 133 -11.38 -9.88 7.42
N ALA A 134 -10.97 -8.61 7.54
CA ALA A 134 -11.48 -7.73 8.58
C ALA A 134 -12.98 -7.45 8.40
N SER A 135 -13.74 -7.44 9.50
CA SER A 135 -15.21 -7.24 9.49
C SER A 135 -15.64 -5.91 8.87
N ASN A 136 -14.83 -4.86 9.00
CA ASN A 136 -15.09 -3.56 8.38
C ASN A 136 -15.14 -3.66 6.84
N ASN A 137 -14.39 -4.59 6.24
CA ASN A 137 -14.37 -4.77 4.79
C ASN A 137 -15.68 -5.37 4.27
N ASP A 138 -16.41 -6.15 5.07
CA ASP A 138 -17.71 -6.70 4.66
C ASP A 138 -18.73 -5.57 4.46
N THR A 139 -18.72 -4.61 5.38
CA THR A 139 -19.51 -3.38 5.26
C THR A 139 -19.04 -2.56 4.06
N ALA A 140 -17.72 -2.43 3.84
CA ALA A 140 -17.17 -1.67 2.73
C ALA A 140 -17.60 -2.25 1.36
N ILE A 141 -17.48 -3.57 1.20
CA ILE A 141 -17.91 -4.30 0.02
C ILE A 141 -19.40 -4.12 -0.25
N THR A 142 -20.23 -4.24 0.78
CA THR A 142 -21.68 -4.07 0.64
C THR A 142 -22.01 -2.69 0.07
N ASN A 143 -21.37 -1.64 0.59
CA ASN A 143 -21.55 -0.28 0.10
C ASN A 143 -21.02 -0.09 -1.34
N LEU A 144 -19.83 -0.64 -1.65
CA LEU A 144 -19.25 -0.57 -3.00
C LEU A 144 -20.12 -1.29 -4.04
N LYS A 145 -20.63 -2.49 -3.72
CA LYS A 145 -21.55 -3.23 -4.58
C LYS A 145 -22.80 -2.40 -4.89
N ALA A 146 -23.42 -1.81 -3.86
CA ALA A 146 -24.61 -0.97 -4.04
C ALA A 146 -24.34 0.24 -4.96
N LYS A 147 -23.21 0.94 -4.76
CA LYS A 147 -22.80 2.07 -5.62
C LYS A 147 -22.56 1.66 -7.07
N LEU A 148 -21.87 0.53 -7.28
CA LEU A 148 -21.56 0.04 -8.64
C LEU A 148 -22.79 -0.48 -9.37
N LEU A 149 -23.69 -1.21 -8.68
CA LEU A 149 -24.96 -1.67 -9.25
C LEU A 149 -25.85 -0.49 -9.67
N ALA A 150 -25.96 0.54 -8.83
CA ALA A 150 -26.71 1.75 -9.15
C ALA A 150 -26.14 2.48 -10.38
N ARG A 151 -24.85 2.34 -10.67
CA ARG A 151 -24.17 2.97 -11.81
C ARG A 151 -24.17 2.13 -13.09
N ARG A 152 -23.92 0.83 -13.01
CA ARG A 152 -23.62 -0.06 -14.15
C ARG A 152 -24.80 -0.94 -14.60
N ASN A 153 -25.94 -0.88 -13.91
CA ASN A 153 -27.12 -1.70 -14.18
C ASN A 153 -26.77 -3.21 -14.28
N THR A 154 -26.98 -3.87 -15.43
CA THR A 154 -26.92 -5.34 -15.60
C THR A 154 -25.54 -5.92 -15.93
N ASN A 155 -24.53 -5.11 -16.26
CA ASN A 155 -23.22 -5.59 -16.74
C ASN A 155 -22.19 -5.80 -15.62
N PHE A 156 -22.64 -5.90 -14.38
CA PHE A 156 -21.78 -6.10 -13.21
C PHE A 156 -22.27 -7.30 -12.40
N ASP A 157 -21.55 -8.42 -12.49
CA ASP A 157 -21.82 -9.58 -11.65
C ASP A 157 -21.28 -9.36 -10.24
N SER A 158 -22.17 -8.88 -9.37
CA SER A 158 -21.84 -8.59 -7.98
C SER A 158 -21.48 -9.83 -7.15
N ILE A 159 -21.73 -11.05 -7.64
CA ILE A 159 -21.45 -12.29 -6.90
C ILE A 159 -19.94 -12.47 -6.74
N TYR A 160 -19.16 -12.21 -7.80
CA TYR A 160 -17.70 -12.40 -7.80
C TYR A 160 -16.91 -11.14 -7.43
N PHE A 161 -17.58 -10.05 -7.08
CA PHE A 161 -16.90 -8.79 -6.82
C PHE A 161 -15.94 -8.85 -5.63
N HIS A 162 -16.22 -9.66 -4.61
CA HIS A 162 -15.38 -9.73 -3.41
C HIS A 162 -14.56 -11.01 -3.40
N VAL A 163 -13.25 -10.85 -3.45
CA VAL A 163 -12.27 -11.93 -3.26
C VAL A 163 -11.62 -11.76 -1.89
N ARG A 164 -11.54 -12.83 -1.10
CA ARG A 164 -10.85 -12.80 0.20
C ARG A 164 -9.35 -12.98 0.00
N CYS A 165 -8.55 -12.27 0.79
CA CYS A 165 -7.10 -12.41 0.75
C CYS A 165 -6.66 -13.83 1.16
N ALA A 166 -6.08 -14.58 0.22
CA ALA A 166 -5.60 -15.94 0.47
C ALA A 166 -4.51 -15.98 1.56
N ALA A 167 -3.58 -15.01 1.56
CA ALA A 167 -2.54 -14.93 2.58
C ALA A 167 -3.14 -14.74 4.00
N HIS A 168 -4.21 -13.95 4.10
CA HIS A 168 -4.91 -13.77 5.36
C HIS A 168 -5.63 -15.06 5.79
N ILE A 169 -6.26 -15.78 4.86
CA ILE A 169 -6.87 -17.10 5.14
C ILE A 169 -5.83 -18.09 5.65
N VAL A 170 -4.66 -18.17 5.01
CA VAL A 170 -3.57 -19.03 5.47
C VAL A 170 -3.12 -18.63 6.88
N ASN A 171 -2.98 -17.33 7.15
CA ASN A 171 -2.66 -16.86 8.50
C ASN A 171 -3.72 -17.26 9.53
N LEU A 172 -5.01 -17.21 9.20
CA LEU A 172 -6.07 -17.68 10.09
C LEU A 172 -5.97 -19.18 10.38
N VAL A 173 -5.74 -20.00 9.35
CA VAL A 173 -5.55 -21.46 9.50
C VAL A 173 -4.34 -21.77 10.38
N VAL A 174 -3.23 -21.07 10.19
CA VAL A 174 -2.03 -21.23 11.03
C VAL A 174 -2.31 -20.84 12.48
N ASN A 175 -2.99 -19.71 12.72
CA ASN A 175 -3.31 -19.29 14.09
C ASN A 175 -4.26 -20.26 14.80
N ASP A 176 -5.25 -20.79 14.09
CA ASP A 176 -6.16 -21.83 14.60
C ASP A 176 -5.38 -23.11 14.96
N GLY A 177 -4.51 -23.59 14.08
CA GLY A 177 -3.66 -24.75 14.35
C GLY A 177 -2.64 -24.55 15.49
N LEU A 178 -2.25 -23.31 15.79
CA LEU A 178 -1.37 -22.96 16.90
C LEU A 178 -2.12 -22.77 18.23
N GLN A 179 -3.46 -22.73 18.23
CA GLN A 179 -4.26 -22.51 19.44
C GLN A 179 -3.93 -23.51 20.57
N PRO A 180 -3.72 -24.83 20.33
CA PRO A 180 -3.34 -25.76 21.39
C PRO A 180 -1.98 -25.46 22.04
N LEU A 181 -1.12 -24.70 21.36
CA LEU A 181 0.23 -24.31 21.82
C LEU A 181 0.28 -22.87 22.35
N GLU A 182 -0.86 -22.20 22.50
CA GLU A 182 -0.92 -20.77 22.85
C GLU A 182 -0.19 -20.46 24.16
N SER A 183 -0.32 -21.32 25.18
CA SER A 183 0.38 -21.17 26.46
C SER A 183 1.90 -21.19 26.30
N LEU A 184 2.44 -22.20 25.62
CA LEU A 184 3.87 -22.33 25.35
C LEU A 184 4.40 -21.13 24.54
N ILE A 185 3.66 -20.70 23.51
CA ILE A 185 4.02 -19.53 22.69
C ILE A 185 4.03 -18.27 23.55
N SER A 186 3.07 -18.12 24.45
CA SER A 186 2.99 -16.98 25.39
C SER A 186 4.20 -16.94 26.33
N ASP A 187 4.58 -18.08 26.90
CA ASP A 187 5.74 -18.17 27.80
C ASP A 187 7.06 -17.85 27.09
N LEU A 188 7.24 -18.36 25.87
CA LEU A 188 8.38 -18.02 25.02
C LEU A 188 8.42 -16.53 24.68
N ARG A 189 7.28 -15.93 24.31
CA ARG A 189 7.18 -14.49 24.03
C ARG A 189 7.50 -13.66 25.27
N ASN A 190 7.04 -14.07 26.45
CA ASN A 190 7.31 -13.38 27.71
C ASN A 190 8.80 -13.45 28.07
N THR A 191 9.43 -14.60 27.83
CA THR A 191 10.88 -14.79 27.99
C THR A 191 11.67 -13.86 27.05
N VAL A 192 11.33 -13.82 25.76
CA VAL A 192 11.96 -12.90 24.80
C VAL A 192 11.76 -11.43 25.20
N LYS A 193 10.54 -11.06 25.62
CA LYS A 193 10.25 -9.70 26.13
C LYS A 193 11.10 -9.36 27.35
N PHE A 194 11.29 -10.30 28.28
CA PHE A 194 12.10 -10.10 29.48
C PHE A 194 13.55 -9.75 29.13
N PHE A 195 14.16 -10.46 28.17
CA PHE A 195 15.53 -10.18 27.70
C PHE A 195 15.61 -8.87 26.91
N LYS A 196 14.67 -8.62 25.98
CA LYS A 196 14.69 -7.40 25.13
C LYS A 196 14.44 -6.10 25.91
N ARG A 197 13.80 -6.15 27.08
CA ARG A 197 13.57 -4.98 27.93
C ARG A 197 14.83 -4.35 28.53
N SER A 198 15.96 -5.08 28.56
CA SER A 198 17.20 -4.56 29.15
C SER A 198 18.44 -5.06 28.39
N PRO A 199 19.28 -4.15 27.89
CA PRO A 199 20.57 -4.53 27.28
C PRO A 199 21.43 -5.40 28.19
N ALA A 200 21.43 -5.14 29.51
CA ALA A 200 22.18 -5.92 30.48
C ALA A 200 21.68 -7.37 30.62
N ARG A 201 20.35 -7.59 30.52
CA ARG A 201 19.77 -8.94 30.54
C ARG A 201 20.13 -9.71 29.27
N MET A 202 20.06 -9.05 28.11
CA MET A 202 20.48 -9.63 26.84
C MET A 202 21.97 -10.00 26.86
N TYR A 203 22.83 -9.12 27.38
CA TYR A 203 24.26 -9.38 27.49
C TYR A 203 24.55 -10.62 28.35
N LYS A 204 23.95 -10.72 29.54
CA LYS A 204 24.10 -11.91 30.40
C LYS A 204 23.58 -13.18 29.75
N PHE A 205 22.47 -13.11 29.02
CA PHE A 205 21.93 -14.26 28.29
C PHE A 205 22.92 -14.78 27.24
N VAL A 206 23.47 -13.88 26.41
CA VAL A 206 24.48 -14.24 25.39
C VAL A 206 25.74 -14.85 26.01
N GLN A 207 26.15 -14.39 27.20
CA GLN A 207 27.29 -14.97 27.92
C GLN A 207 27.06 -16.41 28.42
N VAL A 208 25.82 -16.82 28.65
CA VAL A 208 25.47 -18.18 29.11
C VAL A 208 25.21 -19.13 27.94
N CYS A 209 24.77 -18.59 26.80
CA CYS A 209 24.47 -19.37 25.59
C CYS A 209 25.69 -19.60 24.67
N ASN A 210 26.76 -18.83 24.85
CA ASN A 210 28.07 -19.07 24.24
C ASN A 210 28.94 -19.91 25.19
#